data_AF-A0A536T2F2-F1
#
_entry.id   AF-A0A536T2F2-F1
#
_cell.length_a   1.000
_cell.length_b   1.000
_cell.length_c   1.000
_cell.angle_alpha   90.00
_cell.angle_beta   90.00
_cell.angle_gamma   90.00
#
_symmetry.space_group_name_H-M   'P 1'
#
loop_
_entity.id
_entity.type
_entity.pdbx_description
1 polymer ?
#
loop_
_entity_poly.entity_id
_entity_poly.type
_entity_poly.pdbx_seq_one_letter_code
_entity_poly.pdbx_strand_id
1 'polypeptide(L)'
;LLMDGLDSSVFERQGAFIICTSTYGQGDVPDNARALYEDLQQKRPDLSKVRYGVFGLGDRTYAETFNYGPKRFDDILTELGATRIGERHKHDASSGVLPEETAIEWCQQWVSKLQEGNRASV
;
A
#
# COMPACT_ATOMS: atom_id res chain seq x y z
N LEU A 1 5.74 1.84 10.62
CA LEU A 1 7.02 1.11 10.69
C LEU A 1 7.77 1.38 9.40
N LEU A 2 9.09 1.56 9.44
CA LEU A 2 9.86 1.44 8.20
C LEU A 2 9.78 -0.01 7.72
N MET A 3 9.71 -0.22 6.41
CA MET A 3 9.60 -1.57 5.84
C MET A 3 10.91 -2.37 5.93
N ASP A 4 12.02 -1.68 6.22
CA ASP A 4 13.35 -2.28 6.28
C ASP A 4 13.41 -3.41 7.31
N GLY A 5 13.82 -4.60 6.86
CA GLY A 5 13.89 -5.80 7.70
C GLY A 5 12.54 -6.38 8.14
N LEU A 6 11.41 -5.90 7.62
CA LEU A 6 10.10 -6.54 7.87
C LEU A 6 9.90 -7.76 6.98
N ASP A 7 9.11 -8.70 7.48
CA ASP A 7 8.62 -9.88 6.77
C ASP A 7 7.09 -9.99 6.93
N SER A 8 6.49 -11.04 6.37
CA SER A 8 5.03 -11.19 6.35
C SER A 8 4.39 -11.30 7.73
N SER A 9 5.16 -11.60 8.80
CA SER A 9 4.65 -11.67 10.18
C SER A 9 4.15 -10.31 10.68
N VAL A 10 4.53 -9.19 10.03
CA VAL A 10 4.00 -7.87 10.36
C VAL A 10 2.46 -7.82 10.32
N PHE A 11 1.84 -8.64 9.46
CA PHE A 11 0.39 -8.69 9.29
C PHE A 11 -0.35 -9.50 10.36
N GLU A 12 0.37 -10.17 11.27
CA GLU A 12 -0.23 -10.80 12.46
C GLU A 12 -0.67 -9.77 13.51
N ARG A 13 -0.20 -8.52 13.38
CA ARG A 13 -0.59 -7.42 14.25
C ARG A 13 -2.07 -7.07 14.03
N GLN A 14 -2.78 -6.82 15.12
CA GLN A 14 -4.16 -6.37 15.04
C GLN A 14 -4.23 -4.93 14.51
N GLY A 15 -5.17 -4.68 13.60
CA GLY A 15 -5.46 -3.35 13.09
C GLY A 15 -5.66 -3.32 11.58
N ALA A 16 -5.64 -2.11 11.03
CA ALA A 16 -5.59 -1.87 9.59
C ALA A 16 -4.22 -1.31 9.23
N PHE A 17 -3.75 -1.64 8.03
CA PHE A 17 -2.42 -1.29 7.55
C PHE A 17 -2.50 -0.23 6.45
N ILE A 18 -1.52 0.67 6.39
CA ILE A 18 -1.32 1.55 5.24
C ILE A 18 0.04 1.20 4.66
N ILE A 19 0.05 0.79 3.39
CA ILE A 19 1.27 0.62 2.60
C ILE A 19 1.56 1.97 1.95
N CYS A 20 2.63 2.64 2.40
CA CYS A 20 3.13 3.85 1.78
C CYS A 20 4.47 3.53 1.11
N THR A 21 4.51 3.57 -0.23
CA THR A 21 5.70 3.17 -0.98
C THR A 21 5.80 3.91 -2.32
N SER A 22 7.00 3.93 -2.91
CA SER A 22 7.25 4.51 -4.23
C SER A 22 7.51 3.42 -5.27
N THR A 23 7.90 3.82 -6.47
CA THR A 23 8.44 2.93 -7.51
C THR A 23 9.94 3.15 -7.65
N TYR A 24 10.72 2.08 -7.82
CA TYR A 24 12.15 2.13 -8.15
C TYR A 24 12.44 1.43 -9.49
N GLY A 25 13.45 1.92 -10.20
CA GLY A 25 13.97 1.29 -11.42
C GLY A 25 12.92 1.07 -12.50
N GLN A 26 12.72 -0.19 -12.90
CA GLN A 26 11.83 -0.60 -13.99
C GLN A 26 10.40 -0.93 -13.53
N GLY A 27 9.95 -0.33 -12.42
CA GLY A 27 8.60 -0.57 -11.89
C GLY A 27 8.56 -1.46 -10.64
N ASP A 28 9.69 -1.63 -9.95
CA ASP A 28 9.77 -2.47 -8.76
C ASP A 28 9.53 -1.68 -7.47
N VAL A 29 9.39 -2.43 -6.37
CA VAL A 29 9.31 -1.85 -5.03
C VAL A 29 10.70 -1.34 -4.60
N PRO A 30 10.79 -0.30 -3.76
CA PRO A 30 12.07 0.20 -3.25
C PRO A 30 12.82 -0.86 -2.43
N ASP A 31 14.15 -0.73 -2.33
CA ASP A 31 15.00 -1.72 -1.65
C ASP A 31 14.59 -2.00 -0.20
N ASN A 32 14.20 -0.96 0.54
CA ASN A 32 13.75 -1.09 1.93
C ASN A 32 12.42 -1.86 2.07
N ALA A 33 11.66 -2.04 0.99
CA ALA A 33 10.40 -2.79 0.96
C ALA A 33 10.55 -4.17 0.30
N ARG A 34 11.70 -4.43 -0.33
CA ARG A 34 11.93 -5.62 -1.14
C ARG A 34 11.89 -6.92 -0.34
N ALA A 35 12.49 -6.94 0.85
CA ALA A 35 12.47 -8.13 1.72
C ALA A 35 11.04 -8.56 2.10
N LEU A 36 10.19 -7.60 2.51
CA LEU A 36 8.79 -7.85 2.81
C LEU A 36 8.02 -8.37 1.57
N TYR A 37 8.24 -7.75 0.42
CA TYR A 37 7.57 -8.14 -0.82
C TYR A 37 7.95 -9.56 -1.25
N GLU A 38 9.24 -9.90 -1.23
CA GLU A 38 9.74 -11.23 -1.55
C GLU A 38 9.21 -12.28 -0.56
N ASP A 39 9.14 -11.97 0.73
CA ASP A 39 8.61 -12.88 1.75
C ASP A 39 7.11 -13.19 1.55
N LEU A 40 6.31 -12.17 1.18
CA LEU A 40 4.90 -12.35 0.81
C LEU A 40 4.73 -13.26 -0.41
N GLN A 41 5.59 -13.09 -1.43
CA GLN A 41 5.57 -13.94 -2.63
C GLN A 41 5.95 -15.39 -2.32
N GLN A 42 6.91 -15.60 -1.41
CA GLN A 42 7.43 -16.92 -1.07
C GLN A 42 6.53 -17.68 -0.09
N LYS A 43 6.19 -17.06 1.05
CA LYS A 43 5.44 -17.73 2.13
C LYS A 43 3.94 -17.79 1.85
N ARG A 44 3.42 -16.83 1.09
CA ARG A 44 2.00 -16.73 0.72
C ARG A 44 1.04 -16.95 1.91
N PRO A 45 1.17 -16.18 3.01
CA PRO A 45 0.30 -16.34 4.18
C PRO A 45 -1.16 -16.03 3.85
N ASP A 46 -2.08 -16.57 4.66
CA ASP A 46 -3.50 -16.18 4.62
C ASP A 46 -3.66 -14.79 5.26
N LEU A 47 -4.03 -13.81 4.43
CA LEU A 47 -4.28 -12.43 4.85
C LEU A 47 -5.77 -12.08 4.84
N SER A 48 -6.68 -13.07 4.83
CA SER A 48 -8.14 -12.87 4.79
C SER A 48 -8.71 -11.94 5.86
N LYS A 49 -8.02 -11.82 7.00
CA LYS A 49 -8.41 -10.92 8.11
C LYS A 49 -7.74 -9.54 8.06
N VAL A 50 -6.80 -9.34 7.13
CA VAL A 50 -6.06 -8.10 6.99
C VAL A 50 -6.87 -7.10 6.17
N ARG A 51 -6.92 -5.87 6.68
CA ARG A 51 -7.50 -4.74 5.96
C ARG A 51 -6.43 -3.69 5.73
N TYR A 52 -6.39 -3.14 4.52
CA TYR A 52 -5.31 -2.24 4.18
C TYR A 52 -5.71 -1.12 3.22
N GLY A 53 -4.90 -0.07 3.18
CA GLY A 53 -4.90 0.98 2.16
C GLY A 53 -3.53 1.10 1.51
N VAL A 54 -3.46 1.71 0.34
CA VAL A 54 -2.20 1.97 -0.36
C VAL A 54 -2.10 3.43 -0.73
N PHE A 55 -1.04 4.08 -0.25
CA PHE A 55 -0.64 5.41 -0.65
C PHE A 55 0.63 5.32 -1.50
N GLY A 56 0.49 5.48 -2.81
CA GLY A 56 1.58 5.32 -3.75
C GLY A 56 2.22 6.64 -4.14
N LEU A 57 3.53 6.73 -4.01
CA LEU A 57 4.35 7.83 -4.53
C LEU A 57 4.87 7.48 -5.93
N GLY A 58 4.69 8.35 -6.91
CA GLY A 58 5.21 8.16 -8.26
C GLY A 58 5.46 9.49 -8.97
N ASP A 59 5.93 9.40 -10.20
CA ASP A 59 6.20 10.55 -11.06
C ASP A 59 5.80 10.16 -12.49
N ARG A 60 4.83 10.85 -13.07
CA ARG A 60 4.31 10.56 -14.42
C ARG A 60 5.32 10.82 -15.53
N THR A 61 6.44 11.49 -15.25
CA THR A 61 7.60 11.56 -16.15
C THR A 61 8.09 10.15 -16.53
N TYR A 62 7.92 9.18 -15.62
CA TYR A 62 8.15 7.76 -15.86
C TYR A 62 6.84 7.06 -16.25
N ALA A 63 6.27 7.43 -17.39
CA ALA A 63 4.93 7.00 -17.81
C ALA A 63 4.73 5.47 -17.76
N GLU A 64 5.71 4.70 -18.22
CA GLU A 64 5.66 3.23 -18.32
C GLU A 64 5.63 2.50 -16.96
N THR A 65 6.06 3.17 -15.88
CA THR A 65 6.20 2.55 -14.55
C THR A 65 5.48 3.32 -13.45
N PHE A 66 4.66 4.30 -13.84
CA PHE A 66 3.98 5.19 -12.91
C PHE A 66 3.18 4.40 -11.86
N ASN A 67 3.63 4.50 -10.61
CA ASN A 67 3.00 3.87 -9.44
C ASN A 67 2.94 2.32 -9.51
N TYR A 68 3.89 1.66 -10.18
CA TYR A 68 3.99 0.19 -10.23
C TYR A 68 4.39 -0.44 -8.89
N GLY A 69 5.34 0.11 -8.13
CA GLY A 69 5.70 -0.42 -6.81
C GLY A 69 4.50 -0.53 -5.85
N PRO A 70 3.69 0.54 -5.68
CA PRO A 70 2.44 0.49 -4.94
C PRO A 70 1.41 -0.49 -5.53
N LYS A 71 1.35 -0.62 -6.86
CA LYS A 71 0.48 -1.60 -7.53
C LYS A 71 0.89 -3.03 -7.17
N ARG A 72 2.19 -3.34 -7.14
CA ARG A 72 2.67 -4.68 -6.81
C ARG A 72 2.25 -5.11 -5.41
N PHE A 73 2.33 -4.21 -4.42
CA PHE A 73 1.85 -4.47 -3.07
C PHE A 73 0.33 -4.67 -3.02
N ASP A 74 -0.42 -3.81 -3.71
CA ASP A 74 -1.87 -3.91 -3.86
C ASP A 74 -2.29 -5.27 -4.45
N ASP A 75 -1.62 -5.71 -5.52
CA ASP A 75 -1.87 -6.98 -6.18
C ASP A 75 -1.60 -8.17 -5.23
N ILE A 76 -0.40 -8.26 -4.63
CA ILE A 76 -0.04 -9.42 -3.80
C ILE A 76 -0.88 -9.51 -2.52
N LEU A 77 -1.19 -8.37 -1.88
CA LEU A 77 -2.01 -8.37 -0.66
C LEU A 77 -3.44 -8.83 -0.97
N THR A 78 -4.02 -8.35 -2.08
CA THR A 78 -5.34 -8.80 -2.54
C THR A 78 -5.33 -10.28 -2.91
N GLU A 79 -4.29 -10.74 -3.61
CA GLU A 79 -4.11 -12.15 -4.00
C GLU A 79 -4.04 -13.10 -2.79
N LEU A 80 -3.45 -12.63 -1.68
CA LEU A 80 -3.35 -13.35 -0.41
C LEU A 80 -4.61 -13.21 0.48
N GLY A 81 -5.67 -12.56 -0.02
CA GLY A 81 -6.97 -12.46 0.65
C GLY A 81 -7.19 -11.19 1.47
N ALA A 82 -6.22 -10.28 1.55
CA ALA A 82 -6.42 -9.02 2.27
C ALA A 82 -7.49 -8.16 1.60
N THR A 83 -8.28 -7.45 2.40
CA THR A 83 -9.32 -6.56 1.90
C THR A 83 -8.80 -5.14 1.77
N ARG A 84 -8.75 -4.61 0.54
CA ARG A 84 -8.42 -3.21 0.29
C ARG A 84 -9.59 -2.30 0.68
N ILE A 85 -9.29 -1.28 1.46
CA ILE A 85 -10.24 -0.24 1.85
C ILE A 85 -10.02 0.97 0.94
N GLY A 86 -11.02 1.27 0.12
CA GLY A 86 -10.97 2.36 -0.84
C GLY A 86 -10.01 2.13 -2.02
N GLU A 87 -9.82 3.18 -2.81
CA GLU A 87 -8.90 3.17 -3.94
C GLU A 87 -7.49 3.54 -3.50
N ARG A 88 -6.49 2.96 -4.20
CA ARG A 88 -5.09 3.32 -4.02
C ARG A 88 -4.87 4.77 -4.46
N HIS A 89 -4.24 5.56 -3.58
CA HIS A 89 -3.79 6.89 -3.96
C HIS A 89 -2.57 6.81 -4.86
N LYS A 90 -2.54 7.63 -5.92
CA LYS A 90 -1.42 7.72 -6.86
C LYS A 90 -0.93 9.16 -6.88
N HIS A 91 -0.05 9.48 -5.94
CA HIS A 91 0.62 10.78 -5.93
C HIS A 91 1.55 10.91 -7.14
N ASP A 92 1.57 12.09 -7.75
CA ASP A 92 2.36 12.42 -8.94
C ASP A 92 3.28 13.60 -8.63
N ALA A 93 4.57 13.32 -8.43
CA ALA A 93 5.58 14.32 -8.11
C ALA A 93 5.73 15.40 -9.19
N SER A 94 5.39 15.10 -10.45
CA SER A 94 5.44 16.06 -11.55
C SER A 94 4.30 17.09 -11.53
N SER A 95 3.28 16.87 -10.69
CA SER A 95 2.11 17.76 -10.59
C SER A 95 2.39 19.08 -9.86
N GLY A 96 3.51 19.16 -9.12
CA GLY A 96 3.85 20.31 -8.27
C GLY A 96 3.09 20.37 -6.94
N VAL A 97 2.15 19.45 -6.70
CA VAL A 97 1.47 19.30 -5.40
C VAL A 97 2.39 18.51 -4.47
N LEU A 98 2.48 18.89 -3.19
CA LEU A 98 3.27 18.16 -2.21
C LEU A 98 2.57 16.85 -1.79
N PRO A 99 3.31 15.75 -1.57
CA PRO A 99 2.70 14.48 -1.17
C PRO A 99 1.96 14.60 0.16
N GLU A 100 2.46 15.39 1.10
CA GLU A 100 1.87 15.61 2.42
C GLU A 100 0.46 16.21 2.33
N GLU A 101 0.23 17.14 1.40
CA GLU A 101 -1.08 17.76 1.18
C GLU A 101 -2.11 16.71 0.77
N THR A 102 -1.77 15.91 -0.24
CA THR A 102 -2.67 14.85 -0.72
C THR A 102 -2.80 13.68 0.26
N ALA A 103 -1.77 13.42 1.08
CA ALA A 103 -1.77 12.36 2.08
C ALA A 103 -2.76 12.65 3.20
N ILE A 104 -2.85 13.89 3.67
CA ILE A 104 -3.80 14.29 4.71
C ILE A 104 -5.23 14.08 4.23
N GLU A 105 -5.56 14.60 3.04
CA GLU A 105 -6.90 14.47 2.46
C GLU A 105 -7.27 13.00 2.24
N TRP A 106 -6.37 12.22 1.62
CA TRP A 106 -6.61 10.80 1.38
C TRP A 106 -6.79 10.01 2.68
N CYS A 107 -5.96 10.28 3.69
CA CYS A 107 -6.00 9.57 4.97
C CYS A 107 -7.33 9.82 5.70
N GLN A 108 -7.84 11.05 5.69
CA GLN A 108 -9.15 11.38 6.26
C GLN A 108 -10.28 10.59 5.59
N GLN A 109 -10.29 10.55 4.25
CA GLN A 109 -11.28 9.76 3.50
C GLN A 109 -11.15 8.25 3.77
N TRP A 110 -9.91 7.76 3.84
CA TRP A 110 -9.62 6.35 4.10
C TRP A 110 -10.09 5.90 5.49
N VAL A 111 -9.84 6.71 6.52
CA VAL A 111 -10.32 6.44 7.89
C VAL A 111 -11.84 6.41 7.95
N SER A 112 -12.54 7.32 7.28
CA SER A 112 -14.02 7.31 7.21
C SER A 112 -14.53 6.00 6.60
N LYS A 113 -13.97 5.57 5.46
CA LYS A 113 -14.32 4.29 4.80
C LYS A 113 -14.04 3.08 5.71
N LEU A 114 -12.92 3.09 6.43
CA LEU A 114 -12.57 2.04 7.37
C LEU A 114 -13.60 1.92 8.52
N GLN A 115 -14.09 3.06 9.03
CA GLN A 115 -15.09 3.13 10.09
C GLN A 115 -16.48 2.69 9.60
N GLU A 116 -16.86 3.07 8.37
CA GLU A 116 -18.10 2.61 7.73
C GLU A 116 -18.11 1.09 7.55
N GLY A 117 -17.02 0.51 7.07
CA GLY A 117 -16.88 -0.94 6.92
C GLY A 117 -16.94 -1.69 8.26
N ASN A 118 -16.43 -1.09 9.34
CA ASN A 118 -16.58 -1.64 10.70
C ASN A 118 -18.05 -1.64 11.16
N ARG A 119 -18.80 -0.59 10.86
CA ARG A 119 -20.21 -0.47 11.27
C ARG A 119 -21.14 -1.40 10.50
N ALA A 120 -20.85 -1.67 9.22
CA ALA A 120 -21.64 -2.57 8.39
C ALA A 120 -21.44 -4.06 8.71
N SER A 121 -20.45 -4.40 9.54
CA SER A 121 -20.08 -5.77 9.92
C SER A 121 -20.55 -6.16 11.34
N VAL A 122 -21.35 -5.30 11.99
CA VAL A 122 -21.93 -5.50 13.34
C VAL A 122 -23.43 -5.76 13.23
#